data_AF-A0A6G3MGR8-F1
#
_entry.id   AF-A0A6G3MGR8-F1
#
_cell.length_a   1.000
_cell.length_b   1.000
_cell.length_c   1.000
_cell.angle_alpha   90.00
_cell.angle_beta   90.00
_cell.angle_gamma   90.00
#
_symmetry.space_group_name_H-M   'P 1'
#
loop_
_entity.id
_entity.type
_entity.pdbx_description
1 polymer ?
#
loop_
_entity_poly.entity_id
_entity_poly.type
_entity_poly.pdbx_seq_one_letter_code
_entity_poly.pdbx_strand_id
1 'polypeptide(L)'
;MLVSSAVMEHLNLSQKVGKEFAIIRPYLSITETIKDLAHNCARIWIDNSTPAFLVIDLPKNKLMIETNPINIQKAIKNETELQNLRKTCIRDAACLCEYFGYLEQNIVLTKITEVDGSNYLLSLRSLLGFRIKLEKCPISL
;
A
#
# COMPACT_ATOMS: atom_id res chain seq x y z
N MET A 1 -6.34 -12.14 -17.80
CA MET A 1 -6.30 -11.26 -16.62
C MET A 1 -7.32 -10.15 -16.88
N LEU A 2 -8.56 -10.32 -16.40
CA LEU A 2 -9.63 -9.35 -16.65
C LEU A 2 -9.41 -8.16 -15.72
N VAL A 3 -8.91 -7.05 -16.26
CA VAL A 3 -8.90 -5.78 -15.55
C VAL A 3 -10.36 -5.38 -15.35
N SER A 4 -10.72 -4.97 -14.13
CA SER A 4 -12.08 -4.53 -13.81
C SER A 4 -12.46 -3.30 -14.65
N SER A 5 -13.71 -3.20 -15.10
CA SER A 5 -14.23 -2.08 -15.91
C SER A 5 -13.98 -0.72 -15.24
N ALA A 6 -14.13 -0.64 -13.92
CA ALA A 6 -13.87 0.58 -13.16
C ALA A 6 -12.40 1.03 -13.22
N VAL A 7 -11.46 0.08 -13.24
CA VAL A 7 -10.02 0.39 -13.33
C VAL A 7 -9.69 0.88 -14.75
N MET A 8 -10.31 0.28 -15.77
CA MET A 8 -10.09 0.67 -17.16
C MET A 8 -10.58 2.10 -17.45
N GLU A 9 -11.72 2.48 -16.86
CA GLU A 9 -12.25 3.84 -16.94
C GLU A 9 -11.35 4.84 -16.21
N HIS A 10 -10.95 4.54 -14.97
CA HIS A 10 -10.11 5.44 -14.18
C HIS A 10 -8.73 5.71 -14.83
N LEU A 11 -8.14 4.69 -15.47
CA LEU A 11 -6.84 4.80 -16.12
C LEU A 11 -6.90 5.32 -17.57
N ASN A 12 -8.07 5.77 -18.04
CA ASN A 12 -8.29 6.33 -19.39
C ASN A 12 -7.75 5.45 -20.53
N LEU A 13 -7.81 4.11 -20.39
CA LEU A 13 -7.19 3.18 -21.34
C LEU A 13 -7.85 3.20 -22.73
N SER A 14 -9.08 3.70 -22.81
CA SER A 14 -9.89 3.77 -24.04
C SER A 14 -9.59 5.00 -24.90
N GLN A 15 -8.99 6.05 -24.35
CA GLN A 15 -8.68 7.29 -25.08
C GLN A 15 -7.17 7.54 -25.12
N LYS A 16 -6.56 7.32 -26.30
CA LYS A 16 -5.20 7.80 -26.61
C LYS A 16 -5.17 9.32 -26.89
N VAL A 17 -5.89 10.10 -26.10
CA VAL A 17 -6.03 11.55 -26.32
C VAL A 17 -5.97 12.27 -24.97
N GLY A 18 -4.82 12.89 -24.68
CA GLY A 18 -4.60 13.65 -23.45
C GLY A 18 -3.12 13.63 -22.99
N LYS A 19 -2.78 14.47 -22.00
CA LYS A 19 -1.44 14.53 -21.38
C LYS A 19 -1.12 13.33 -20.47
N GLU A 20 -2.12 12.53 -20.08
CA GLU A 20 -1.99 11.43 -19.13
C GLU A 20 -2.69 10.19 -19.69
N PHE A 21 -1.91 9.23 -20.21
CA PHE A 21 -2.39 7.94 -20.68
C PHE A 21 -1.48 6.82 -20.15
N ALA A 22 -2.06 5.67 -19.84
CA ALA A 22 -1.33 4.50 -19.36
C ALA A 22 -1.24 3.41 -20.43
N ILE A 23 -0.07 2.78 -20.57
CA ILE A 23 0.13 1.63 -21.46
C ILE A 23 0.29 0.38 -20.58
N ILE A 24 -0.60 -0.59 -20.75
CA ILE A 24 -0.52 -1.87 -20.03
C ILE A 24 0.47 -2.78 -20.74
N ARG A 25 1.42 -3.34 -19.98
CA ARG A 25 2.37 -4.36 -20.42
C ARG A 25 2.41 -5.53 -19.43
N PRO A 26 2.82 -6.74 -19.84
CA PRO A 26 3.02 -7.85 -18.92
C PRO A 26 4.06 -7.52 -17.85
N TYR A 27 3.78 -7.87 -16.59
CA TYR A 27 4.68 -7.60 -15.46
C TYR A 27 6.12 -8.11 -15.69
N LEU A 28 6.27 -9.29 -16.31
CA LEU A 28 7.57 -9.91 -16.56
C LEU A 28 8.40 -9.19 -17.64
N SER A 29 7.79 -8.34 -18.47
CA SER A 29 8.48 -7.59 -19.55
C SER A 29 9.14 -6.28 -19.07
N ILE A 30 9.23 -6.07 -17.75
CA ILE A 30 9.77 -4.84 -17.16
C ILE A 30 11.25 -4.64 -17.52
N THR A 31 12.06 -5.69 -17.52
CA THR A 31 13.50 -5.61 -17.82
C THR A 31 13.77 -5.19 -19.26
N GLU A 32 13.06 -5.79 -20.21
CA GLU A 32 13.11 -5.43 -21.64
C GLU A 32 12.69 -3.98 -21.85
N THR A 33 11.56 -3.59 -21.24
CA THR A 33 11.05 -2.22 -21.33
C THR A 33 12.04 -1.18 -20.77
N ILE A 34 12.69 -1.47 -19.64
CA ILE A 34 13.68 -0.55 -19.05
C ILE A 34 14.93 -0.47 -19.92
N LYS A 35 15.38 -1.58 -20.52
CA LYS A 35 16.51 -1.60 -21.46
C LYS A 35 16.20 -0.73 -22.69
N ASP A 36 15.02 -0.89 -23.29
CA ASP A 36 14.57 -0.06 -24.41
C ASP A 36 14.53 1.42 -24.05
N LEU A 37 14.06 1.76 -22.84
CA LEU A 37 14.05 3.14 -22.35
C LEU A 37 15.47 3.67 -22.09
N ALA A 38 16.40 2.85 -21.61
CA ALA A 38 17.78 3.25 -21.38
C ALA A 38 18.53 3.60 -22.68
N HIS A 39 18.15 2.99 -23.80
CA HIS A 39 18.65 3.38 -25.12
C HIS A 39 18.11 4.76 -25.55
N ASN A 40 16.82 5.03 -25.31
CA ASN A 40 16.14 6.22 -25.81
C ASN A 40 16.22 7.45 -24.89
N CYS A 41 16.45 7.27 -23.60
CA CYS A 41 16.44 8.34 -22.60
C CYS A 41 17.85 8.82 -22.21
N ALA A 42 17.93 10.08 -21.78
CA ALA A 42 19.17 10.71 -21.33
C ALA A 42 19.57 10.28 -19.91
N ARG A 43 18.61 10.27 -18.97
CA ARG A 43 18.80 9.85 -17.58
C ARG A 43 17.60 9.06 -17.08
N ILE A 44 17.84 8.14 -16.16
CA ILE A 44 16.83 7.33 -15.49
C ILE A 44 16.94 7.58 -13.99
N TRP A 45 15.85 8.03 -13.37
CA TRP A 45 15.75 8.18 -11.93
C TRP A 45 15.31 6.85 -11.31
N ILE A 46 16.12 6.34 -10.40
CA ILE A 46 15.89 5.08 -9.69
C ILE A 46 15.96 5.32 -8.18
N ASP A 47 15.04 4.72 -7.42
CA ASP A 47 15.05 4.78 -5.95
C ASP A 47 16.09 3.81 -5.37
N ASN A 48 16.65 4.13 -4.20
CA ASN A 48 17.69 3.31 -3.57
C ASN A 48 17.16 1.94 -3.09
N SER A 49 15.85 1.79 -2.91
CA SER A 49 15.21 0.53 -2.53
C SER A 49 14.95 -0.41 -3.71
N THR A 50 15.32 -0.03 -4.93
CA THR A 50 15.07 -0.87 -6.11
C THR A 50 15.94 -2.12 -6.11
N PRO A 51 15.41 -3.27 -6.54
CA PRO A 51 16.18 -4.51 -6.57
C PRO A 51 17.29 -4.43 -7.62
N ALA A 52 18.50 -4.85 -7.22
CA ALA A 52 19.71 -4.73 -8.04
C ALA A 52 19.59 -5.37 -9.43
N PHE A 53 18.82 -6.46 -9.57
CA PHE A 53 18.56 -7.14 -10.84
C PHE A 53 18.02 -6.22 -11.94
N LEU A 54 17.25 -5.19 -11.60
CA LEU A 54 16.69 -4.25 -12.59
C LEU A 54 17.73 -3.23 -13.10
N VAL A 55 18.80 -3.02 -12.34
CA VAL A 55 19.75 -1.91 -12.53
C VAL A 55 21.10 -2.41 -13.04
N ILE A 56 21.44 -3.68 -12.80
CA ILE A 56 22.78 -4.23 -13.05
C ILE A 56 23.20 -4.16 -14.53
N ASP A 57 22.24 -4.32 -15.44
CA ASP A 57 22.45 -4.28 -16.89
C ASP A 57 22.40 -2.85 -17.48
N LEU A 58 22.14 -1.83 -16.65
CA LEU A 58 21.95 -0.47 -17.12
C LEU A 58 23.24 0.36 -17.09
N PRO A 59 23.40 1.29 -18.04
CA PRO A 59 24.59 2.12 -18.12
C PRO A 59 24.64 3.10 -16.93
N LYS A 60 25.61 2.91 -16.02
CA LYS A 60 25.75 3.66 -14.76
C LYS A 60 25.81 5.18 -14.93
N ASN A 61 26.35 5.67 -16.04
CA ASN A 61 26.44 7.09 -16.35
C ASN A 61 25.07 7.76 -16.61
N LYS A 62 24.02 6.99 -16.91
CA LYS A 62 22.65 7.49 -17.08
C LYS A 62 21.79 7.34 -15.83
N LEU A 63 22.29 6.67 -14.79
CA LEU A 63 21.51 6.38 -13.59
C LEU A 63 21.64 7.50 -12.56
N MET A 64 20.50 7.96 -12.06
CA MET A 64 20.40 8.87 -10.93
C MET A 64 19.73 8.12 -9.78
N ILE A 65 20.50 7.77 -8.76
CA ILE A 65 20.03 7.01 -7.60
C ILE A 65 19.72 8.00 -6.49
N GLU A 66 18.45 8.38 -6.38
CA GLU A 66 17.96 9.36 -5.40
C GLU A 66 16.54 8.98 -4.97
N THR A 67 16.08 9.51 -3.84
CA THR A 67 14.73 9.26 -3.33
C THR A 67 13.68 9.72 -4.35
N ASN A 68 12.72 8.85 -4.65
CA ASN A 68 11.63 9.17 -5.56
C ASN A 68 10.84 10.40 -5.06
N PRO A 69 10.59 11.43 -5.88
CA PRO A 69 9.86 12.64 -5.47
C PRO A 69 8.44 12.33 -4.97
N ILE A 70 7.84 11.24 -5.42
CA ILE A 70 6.54 10.75 -4.93
C ILE A 70 6.61 10.41 -3.43
N ASN A 71 7.76 9.97 -2.92
CA ASN A 71 7.95 9.69 -1.49
C ASN A 71 7.83 10.96 -0.64
N ILE A 72 8.30 12.10 -1.15
CA ILE A 72 8.18 13.38 -0.46
C ILE A 72 6.73 13.87 -0.51
N GLN A 73 6.09 13.77 -1.68
CA GLN A 73 4.71 14.20 -1.85
C GLN A 73 3.73 13.38 -0.99
N LYS A 74 3.89 12.05 -0.93
CA LYS A 74 3.00 11.17 -0.12
C LYS A 74 3.21 11.32 1.39
N ALA A 75 4.34 11.88 1.82
CA ALA A 75 4.67 12.08 3.23
C ALA A 75 3.87 13.25 3.83
N ILE A 76 3.59 14.28 3.03
CA ILE A 76 2.76 15.41 3.45
C ILE A 76 1.30 15.08 3.13
N LYS A 77 0.53 14.77 4.17
CA LYS A 77 -0.89 14.43 4.02
C LYS A 77 -1.72 15.65 3.64
N ASN A 78 -2.63 15.46 2.69
CA ASN A 78 -3.61 16.48 2.36
C ASN A 78 -4.73 16.53 3.44
N GLU A 79 -5.56 17.58 3.40
CA GLU A 79 -6.61 17.76 4.40
C GLU A 79 -7.64 16.61 4.42
N THR A 80 -7.95 16.04 3.25
CA THR A 80 -8.94 14.95 3.13
C THR A 80 -8.40 13.64 3.70
N GLU A 81 -7.14 13.29 3.44
CA GLU A 81 -6.41 12.19 4.05
C GLU A 81 -6.33 12.35 5.56
N LEU A 82 -6.03 13.56 6.06
CA LEU A 82 -5.94 13.83 7.49
C LEU A 82 -7.30 13.65 8.19
N GLN A 83 -8.39 14.14 7.59
CA GLN A 83 -9.74 13.93 8.10
C GLN A 83 -10.12 12.45 8.12
N ASN A 84 -9.77 11.71 7.06
CA ASN A 84 -10.02 10.27 7.00
C ASN A 84 -9.20 9.51 8.05
N LEU A 85 -7.95 9.89 8.27
CA LEU A 85 -7.10 9.31 9.32
C LEU A 85 -7.73 9.50 10.70
N ARG A 86 -8.23 10.70 11.02
CA ARG A 86 -8.94 10.99 12.28
C ARG A 86 -10.17 10.10 12.47
N LYS A 87 -11.01 9.98 11.44
CA LYS A 87 -12.20 9.10 11.47
C LYS A 87 -11.81 7.64 11.72
N THR A 88 -10.75 7.17 11.08
CA THR A 88 -10.22 5.82 11.24
C THR A 88 -9.66 5.60 12.65
N CYS A 89 -8.88 6.53 13.20
CA CYS A 89 -8.37 6.46 14.56
C CYS A 89 -9.49 6.40 15.61
N ILE A 90 -10.58 7.17 15.43
CA ILE A 90 -11.73 7.13 16.34
C ILE A 90 -12.39 5.74 16.33
N ARG A 91 -12.56 5.15 15.13
CA ARG A 91 -13.13 3.80 15.00
C ARG A 91 -12.23 2.75 15.64
N ASP A 92 -10.91 2.82 15.44
CA ASP A 92 -9.96 1.88 16.04
C ASP A 92 -9.90 2.03 17.56
N ALA A 93 -9.95 3.27 18.08
CA ALA A 93 -10.03 3.52 19.52
C ALA A 93 -11.29 2.90 20.14
N ALA A 94 -12.45 3.00 19.47
CA ALA A 94 -13.67 2.34 19.91
C ALA A 94 -13.51 0.80 19.95
N CYS A 95 -12.90 0.19 18.92
CA CYS A 95 -12.59 -1.25 18.94
C CYS A 95 -11.72 -1.64 20.13
N LEU A 96 -10.71 -0.83 20.46
CA LEU A 96 -9.79 -1.10 21.56
C LEU A 96 -10.47 -0.96 22.92
N CYS A 97 -11.32 0.04 23.12
CA CYS A 97 -12.10 0.18 24.36
C CYS A 97 -13.00 -1.04 24.61
N GLU A 98 -13.73 -1.50 23.59
CA GLU A 98 -14.55 -2.71 23.67
C GLU A 98 -13.69 -3.95 23.94
N TYR A 99 -12.54 -4.07 23.27
CA TYR A 99 -11.60 -5.16 23.48
C TYR A 99 -11.07 -5.21 24.93
N PHE A 100 -10.65 -4.08 25.50
CA PHE A 100 -10.18 -4.03 26.87
C PHE A 100 -11.29 -4.30 27.87
N GLY A 101 -12.50 -3.77 27.66
CA GLY A 101 -13.66 -4.09 28.49
C GLY A 101 -14.00 -5.58 28.48
N TYR A 102 -13.92 -6.22 27.30
CA TYR A 102 -14.08 -7.67 27.18
C TYR A 102 -12.98 -8.43 27.92
N LEU A 103 -11.71 -8.02 27.79
CA LEU A 103 -10.59 -8.68 28.48
C LEU A 103 -10.73 -8.58 30.00
N GLU A 104 -11.02 -7.40 30.54
CA GLU A 104 -11.16 -7.20 32.00
C GLU A 104 -12.22 -8.13 32.60
N GLN A 105 -13.33 -8.35 31.89
CA GLN A 105 -14.41 -9.24 32.36
C GLN A 105 -14.06 -10.72 32.23
N ASN A 106 -13.39 -11.12 31.14
CA ASN A 106 -13.26 -12.53 30.77
C ASN A 106 -11.91 -13.15 31.12
N ILE A 107 -10.88 -12.37 31.44
CA ILE A 107 -9.53 -12.87 31.75
C ILE A 107 -9.47 -13.70 33.04
N VAL A 108 -10.32 -13.37 34.02
CA VAL A 108 -10.41 -14.12 35.29
C VAL A 108 -11.38 -15.30 35.17
N LEU A 109 -12.40 -15.19 34.32
CA LEU A 109 -13.48 -16.19 34.19
C LEU A 109 -13.14 -17.31 33.20
N THR A 110 -12.36 -17.01 32.17
CA THR A 110 -12.08 -17.92 31.05
C THR A 110 -10.61 -17.88 30.68
N LYS A 111 -10.08 -19.02 30.21
CA LYS A 111 -8.71 -19.08 29.70
C LYS A 111 -8.67 -18.51 28.29
N ILE A 112 -8.38 -17.22 28.17
CA ILE A 112 -8.17 -16.55 26.88
C ILE A 112 -6.69 -16.73 26.49
N THR A 113 -6.42 -17.29 25.32
CA THR A 113 -5.05 -17.30 24.77
C THR A 113 -4.76 -16.03 23.98
N GLU A 114 -3.48 -15.75 23.80
CA GLU A 114 -2.96 -14.65 23.00
C GLU A 114 -3.61 -14.59 21.60
N VAL A 115 -3.73 -15.76 20.96
CA VAL A 115 -4.35 -15.95 19.64
C VAL A 115 -5.84 -15.64 19.66
N ASP A 116 -6.55 -16.09 20.70
CA ASP A 116 -7.99 -15.85 20.85
C ASP A 116 -8.29 -14.35 21.03
N GLY A 117 -7.48 -13.66 21.84
CA GLY A 117 -7.57 -12.21 22.02
C GLY A 117 -7.34 -11.46 20.70
N SER A 118 -6.30 -11.85 19.95
CA SER A 118 -6.00 -11.27 18.63
C SER A 118 -7.13 -11.47 17.61
N ASN A 119 -7.74 -12.66 17.58
CA ASN A 119 -8.88 -12.96 16.71
C ASN A 119 -10.12 -12.15 17.09
N TYR A 120 -10.39 -12.00 18.39
CA TYR A 120 -11.50 -11.20 18.87
C TYR A 120 -11.34 -9.72 18.49
N LEU A 121 -10.16 -9.14 18.68
CA LEU A 121 -9.88 -7.77 18.25
C LEU A 121 -10.04 -7.59 16.72
N LEU A 122 -9.61 -8.57 15.92
CA LEU A 122 -9.82 -8.55 14.47
C LEU A 122 -11.30 -8.59 14.10
N SER A 123 -12.09 -9.40 14.81
CA SER A 123 -13.54 -9.47 14.59
C SER A 123 -14.21 -8.12 14.85
N LEU A 124 -13.84 -7.41 15.92
CA LEU A 124 -14.35 -6.08 16.25
C LEU A 124 -14.01 -5.05 15.15
N ARG A 125 -12.76 -5.07 14.66
CA ARG A 125 -12.31 -4.20 13.56
C ARG A 125 -13.10 -4.48 12.27
N SER A 126 -13.36 -5.75 11.97
CA SER A 126 -14.13 -6.14 10.78
C SER A 126 -15.58 -5.62 10.81
N LEU A 127 -16.22 -5.61 11.98
CA LEU A 127 -17.58 -5.12 12.18
C LEU A 127 -17.69 -3.61 11.95
N LEU A 128 -16.68 -2.85 12.38
CA LEU A 128 -16.64 -1.39 12.26
C LEU A 128 -16.18 -0.87 10.89
N GLY A 129 -16.15 -1.75 9.88
CA GLY A 129 -15.96 -1.39 8.48
C GLY A 129 -14.51 -1.40 8.00
N PHE A 130 -13.56 -1.89 8.79
CA PHE A 130 -12.21 -2.19 8.30
C PHE A 130 -12.26 -3.45 7.42
N ARG A 131 -12.59 -3.28 6.14
CA ARG A 131 -12.65 -4.37 5.15
C ARG A 131 -11.31 -4.72 4.51
N ILE A 132 -10.25 -3.98 4.82
CA ILE A 132 -8.92 -4.21 4.26
C ILE A 132 -8.14 -5.10 5.22
N LYS A 133 -7.41 -6.09 4.68
CA LYS A 133 -6.55 -7.01 5.46
C LYS A 133 -5.64 -6.22 6.40
N LEU A 134 -5.38 -6.78 7.59
CA LEU A 134 -4.46 -6.19 8.56
C LEU A 134 -3.10 -5.87 7.91
N GLU A 135 -2.57 -4.67 8.16
CA GLU A 135 -1.24 -4.27 7.67
C GLU A 135 -0.11 -5.10 8.31
N LYS A 136 -0.32 -5.60 9.53
CA LYS A 136 0.61 -6.46 10.28
C LYS A 136 -0.16 -7.48 11.13
N CYS A 137 0.46 -8.64 11.38
CA CYS A 137 -0.06 -9.57 12.38
C CYS A 137 -0.19 -8.85 13.73
N PRO A 138 -1.33 -9.00 14.43
CA PRO A 138 -1.49 -8.40 15.74
C PRO A 138 -0.44 -9.01 16.69
N ILE A 139 0.34 -8.14 17.34
CA ILE A 139 1.27 -8.56 18.39
C ILE A 139 0.45 -8.51 19.67
N SER A 140 0.18 -9.66 20.23
CA SER A 140 -0.40 -9.78 21.56
C SER A 140 0.74 -10.19 22.51
N LEU A 141 0.83 -9.53 23.67
CA LEU A 141 1.91 -9.74 24.65
C LEU A 141 1.48 -10.77 25.70
#